data_AF-A0A1B8ENT7-F1
#
_entry.id   AF-A0A1B8ENT7-F1
#
_cell.length_a   1.000
_cell.length_b   1.000
_cell.length_c   1.000
_cell.angle_alpha   90.00
_cell.angle_beta   90.00
_cell.angle_gamma   90.00
#
_symmetry.space_group_name_H-M   'P 1'
#
loop_
_entity.id
_entity.type
_entity.pdbx_description
1 polymer ?
#
loop_
_entity_poly.entity_id
_entity_poly.type
_entity_poly.pdbx_seq_one_letter_code
_entity_poly.pdbx_strand_id
1 'polypeptide(L)'
;MTSTRTVAAWLATFGLLLFSVLAQDYTCSPTKPCAIGCCSNGGVCGLGPVFCAAENCTSSCGYKSECDPGWGIQWSNASTCPLNVCCSAFGFCGSTADFCGDTKVPEPSCSGNSATNGRVIGYYEGWNLERSCNTMAPEDVTLGYWTHINFAFAYIDPGTFEIAPMSNDVAALYQRVSALKQKQNGLEVWISVGGWSFNDPGATATTFSNLARSTSAQSAFFKSLISFLVNNNFDGVDLDWEYPVAPDRFGSPDDFVNFVSFLKNLRAAFDNAGLSHRFGISLTLPSSYWYLQGFDIAGMEPIIDWFNVMTYDLHGTWDSSVKSIGNIVQAHTNLTEINLALQLLWRNNIDPAKVNMGLGFYGRSFTLTDPSCSATGCPFSAGGNAGPCTATAGILSSVEIGDVISAGATVTLDKDAAVKIVTWGGNQWVSYDDGETMKTKLQYANSKCLGGTLVWAMDLDNGTMIGYMGKTSNFSKKVVTGDYSGLWFY
;
A
#
# COMPACT_ATOMS: atom_id res chain seq x y z
N MET A 1 -40.30 49.73 -49.33
CA MET A 1 -39.52 50.64 -48.47
C MET A 1 -38.93 49.81 -47.34
N THR A 2 -37.60 49.60 -47.38
CA THR A 2 -36.63 49.51 -46.26
C THR A 2 -37.18 49.14 -44.86
N SER A 3 -36.71 48.12 -44.12
CA SER A 3 -35.32 47.89 -43.68
C SER A 3 -35.19 46.58 -42.86
N THR A 4 -34.29 45.67 -43.27
CA THR A 4 -33.16 45.09 -42.50
C THR A 4 -33.28 45.01 -40.96
N ARG A 5 -33.05 43.89 -40.24
CA ARG A 5 -31.83 43.04 -40.20
C ARG A 5 -32.03 41.76 -39.33
N THR A 6 -31.67 40.60 -39.91
CA THR A 6 -30.84 39.48 -39.39
C THR A 6 -31.06 38.77 -38.03
N VAL A 7 -31.33 37.47 -38.16
CA VAL A 7 -30.61 36.27 -37.65
C VAL A 7 -30.75 35.84 -36.18
N ALA A 8 -31.18 34.58 -36.05
CA ALA A 8 -31.37 33.75 -34.86
C ALA A 8 -30.08 33.34 -34.15
N ALA A 9 -30.18 33.04 -32.85
CA ALA A 9 -29.51 31.87 -32.26
C ALA A 9 -30.12 31.51 -30.90
N TRP A 10 -30.38 30.22 -30.76
CA TRP A 10 -30.77 29.46 -29.59
C TRP A 10 -29.90 29.72 -28.36
N LEU A 11 -30.49 29.74 -27.15
CA LEU A 11 -29.90 29.31 -25.86
C LEU A 11 -30.86 29.69 -24.71
N ALA A 12 -31.72 28.77 -24.28
CA ALA A 12 -32.40 28.87 -22.98
C ALA A 12 -33.04 27.54 -22.60
N THR A 13 -32.25 26.62 -22.05
CA THR A 13 -32.72 25.56 -21.15
C THR A 13 -31.50 24.94 -20.49
N PHE A 14 -31.23 25.32 -19.24
CA PHE A 14 -30.73 24.44 -18.17
C PHE A 14 -30.60 25.30 -16.91
N GLY A 15 -31.67 25.30 -16.12
CA GLY A 15 -31.71 25.94 -14.81
C GLY A 15 -30.98 25.08 -13.79
N LEU A 16 -29.93 25.67 -13.21
CA LEU A 16 -29.41 25.49 -11.86
C LEU A 16 -29.77 24.19 -11.12
N LEU A 17 -28.86 23.21 -11.22
CA LEU A 17 -28.54 22.32 -10.09
C LEU A 17 -27.30 22.88 -9.40
N LEU A 18 -27.52 23.48 -8.23
CA LEU A 18 -26.49 23.96 -7.31
C LEU A 18 -25.67 22.76 -6.80
N PHE A 19 -24.57 22.44 -7.47
CA PHE A 19 -23.50 21.66 -6.88
C PHE A 19 -22.78 22.53 -5.85
N SER A 20 -22.93 22.19 -4.57
CA SER A 20 -22.14 22.76 -3.49
C SER A 20 -20.76 22.09 -3.50
N VAL A 21 -19.91 22.47 -4.46
CA VAL A 21 -18.46 22.27 -4.30
C VAL A 21 -18.05 23.26 -3.21
N LEU A 22 -17.67 22.77 -2.03
CA LEU A 22 -17.13 23.60 -0.96
C LEU A 22 -15.90 24.36 -1.49
N ALA A 23 -16.10 25.64 -1.80
CA ALA A 23 -15.03 26.51 -2.27
C ALA A 23 -13.96 26.63 -1.18
N GLN A 24 -12.72 26.26 -1.49
CA GLN A 24 -11.60 26.69 -0.67
C GLN A 24 -11.61 28.22 -0.61
N ASP A 25 -11.41 28.77 0.58
CA ASP A 25 -11.33 30.22 0.76
C ASP A 25 -9.95 30.69 0.25
N TYR A 26 -9.93 31.17 -1.00
CA TYR A 26 -8.72 31.71 -1.64
C TYR A 26 -8.44 33.17 -1.23
N THR A 27 -9.22 33.74 -0.31
CA THR A 27 -9.04 35.13 0.13
C THR A 27 -8.09 35.24 1.30
N CYS A 28 -7.29 36.29 1.31
CA CYS A 28 -6.28 36.54 2.33
C CYS A 28 -6.15 38.03 2.63
N SER A 29 -5.44 38.32 3.71
CA SER A 29 -5.10 39.68 4.11
C SER A 29 -3.78 39.68 4.90
N PRO A 30 -3.26 40.86 5.30
CA PRO A 30 -2.11 40.91 6.21
C PRO A 30 -2.32 40.16 7.53
N THR A 31 -3.57 40.02 8.00
CA THR A 31 -3.92 39.34 9.27
C THR A 31 -4.56 37.97 9.08
N LYS A 32 -4.88 37.60 7.84
CA LYS A 32 -5.44 36.30 7.46
C LYS A 32 -4.52 35.68 6.40
N PRO A 33 -3.48 34.92 6.81
CA PRO A 33 -2.54 34.33 5.87
C PRO A 33 -3.21 33.24 5.03
N CYS A 34 -2.61 32.98 3.87
CA CYS A 34 -2.99 31.85 3.03
C CYS A 34 -2.67 30.51 3.69
N ALA A 35 -3.58 29.54 3.57
CA ALA A 35 -3.31 28.16 3.96
C ALA A 35 -2.26 27.51 3.03
N ILE A 36 -2.31 27.85 1.75
CA ILE A 36 -1.33 27.46 0.74
C ILE A 36 -0.96 28.70 -0.07
N GLY A 37 0.34 28.98 -0.19
CA GLY A 37 0.88 30.06 -1.00
C GLY A 37 1.04 31.40 -0.27
N CYS A 38 1.30 32.43 -1.07
CA CYS A 38 1.53 33.80 -0.67
C CYS A 38 0.27 34.63 -0.85
N CYS A 39 0.02 35.57 0.06
CA CYS A 39 -1.10 36.48 -0.05
C CYS A 39 -0.74 37.69 -0.92
N SER A 40 -1.35 37.82 -2.09
CA SER A 40 -1.12 38.97 -2.96
C SER A 40 -1.69 40.28 -2.40
N ASN A 41 -1.24 41.42 -2.93
CA ASN A 41 -1.82 42.74 -2.66
C ASN A 41 -3.33 42.84 -3.01
N GLY A 42 -3.81 41.97 -3.91
CA GLY A 42 -5.23 41.87 -4.27
C GLY A 42 -6.07 41.05 -3.28
N GLY A 43 -5.49 40.54 -2.20
CA GLY A 43 -6.18 39.73 -1.20
C GLY A 43 -6.50 38.32 -1.69
N VAL A 44 -5.72 37.78 -2.62
CA VAL A 44 -5.89 36.43 -3.19
C VAL A 44 -4.62 35.60 -2.98
N CYS A 45 -4.80 34.34 -2.60
CA CYS A 45 -3.73 33.36 -2.42
C CYS A 45 -3.23 32.79 -3.75
N GLY A 46 -1.92 32.64 -3.87
CA GLY A 46 -1.30 31.95 -5.01
C GLY A 46 0.19 31.68 -4.81
N LEU A 47 0.81 31.04 -5.79
CA LEU A 47 2.22 30.60 -5.74
C LEU A 47 3.06 31.28 -6.84
N GLY A 48 4.37 31.22 -6.67
CA GLY A 48 5.32 31.72 -7.67
C GLY A 48 5.50 33.24 -7.64
N PRO A 49 6.28 33.80 -8.59
CA PRO A 49 6.72 35.19 -8.55
C PRO A 49 5.58 36.21 -8.60
N VAL A 50 4.47 35.86 -9.26
CA VAL A 50 3.30 36.76 -9.36
C VAL A 50 2.67 37.05 -8.00
N PHE A 51 2.72 36.08 -7.08
CA PHE A 51 2.08 36.19 -5.76
C PHE A 51 3.09 36.39 -4.62
N CYS A 52 4.30 35.83 -4.74
CA CYS A 52 5.28 35.76 -3.67
C CYS A 52 6.39 36.81 -3.76
N ALA A 53 6.50 37.56 -4.87
CA ALA A 53 7.48 38.64 -4.96
C ALA A 53 7.21 39.73 -3.91
N ALA A 54 8.29 40.34 -3.41
CA ALA A 54 8.23 41.28 -2.28
C ALA A 54 7.31 42.47 -2.55
N GLU A 55 7.24 42.93 -3.80
CA GLU A 55 6.37 44.01 -4.26
C GLU A 55 4.89 43.60 -4.37
N ASN A 56 4.60 42.30 -4.45
CA ASN A 56 3.27 41.76 -4.76
C ASN A 56 2.61 41.08 -3.55
N CYS A 57 3.34 40.88 -2.45
CA CYS A 57 2.90 40.04 -1.34
C CYS A 57 2.73 40.82 -0.02
N THR A 58 1.65 40.50 0.72
CA THR A 58 1.30 41.12 2.00
C THR A 58 1.49 40.20 3.21
N SER A 59 1.35 38.88 3.04
CA SER A 59 1.58 37.88 4.10
C SER A 59 1.98 36.52 3.49
N SER A 60 2.65 35.67 4.27
CA SER A 60 3.18 34.36 3.81
C SER A 60 4.16 34.43 2.62
N CYS A 61 4.88 35.54 2.45
CA CYS A 61 5.69 35.80 1.23
C CYS A 61 6.89 34.88 1.03
N GLY A 62 7.28 34.13 2.07
CA GLY A 62 8.32 33.11 1.97
C GLY A 62 7.81 31.74 1.52
N TYR A 63 6.52 31.60 1.23
CA TYR A 63 5.95 30.32 0.80
C TYR A 63 6.53 29.92 -0.55
N LYS A 64 6.90 28.65 -0.68
CA LYS A 64 7.44 28.07 -1.92
C LYS A 64 6.55 26.93 -2.41
N SER A 65 6.47 26.77 -3.73
CA SER A 65 5.84 25.61 -4.35
C SER A 65 6.61 24.31 -4.05
N GLU A 66 5.97 23.17 -4.25
CA GLU A 66 6.62 21.86 -4.07
C GLU A 66 7.73 21.67 -5.11
N CYS A 67 7.41 21.97 -6.36
CA CYS A 67 8.30 21.84 -7.50
C CYS A 67 8.38 23.15 -8.30
N ASP A 68 9.37 23.23 -9.19
CA ASP A 68 9.61 24.36 -10.07
C ASP A 68 8.95 24.14 -11.45
N PRO A 69 7.84 24.84 -11.76
CA PRO A 69 7.22 24.77 -13.09
C PRO A 69 7.91 25.69 -14.13
N GLY A 70 9.09 26.23 -13.81
CA GLY A 70 9.81 27.21 -14.63
C GLY A 70 9.84 28.63 -14.03
N TRP A 71 9.51 28.76 -12.74
CA TRP A 71 9.59 30.01 -11.98
C TRP A 71 11.00 30.27 -11.46
N GLY A 72 11.78 29.22 -11.20
CA GLY A 72 13.09 29.24 -10.56
C GLY A 72 13.06 28.73 -9.12
N ILE A 73 14.15 28.12 -8.68
CA ILE A 73 14.30 27.48 -7.35
C ILE A 73 14.15 28.45 -6.16
N GLN A 74 14.32 29.75 -6.40
CA GLN A 74 14.03 30.76 -5.39
C GLN A 74 12.54 30.78 -4.98
N TRP A 75 11.63 30.29 -5.82
CA TRP A 75 10.19 30.21 -5.58
C TRP A 75 9.68 28.79 -5.26
N SER A 76 10.55 27.79 -5.31
CA SER A 76 10.19 26.37 -5.25
C SER A 76 11.08 25.61 -4.25
N ASN A 77 10.55 24.59 -3.60
CA ASN A 77 11.31 23.76 -2.66
C ASN A 77 12.22 22.77 -3.38
N ALA A 78 11.80 22.27 -4.55
CA ALA A 78 12.59 21.38 -5.39
C ALA A 78 12.51 21.81 -6.86
N SER A 79 13.55 21.47 -7.63
CA SER A 79 13.56 21.66 -9.09
C SER A 79 12.69 20.64 -9.81
N THR A 80 12.48 19.47 -9.22
CA THR A 80 11.71 18.35 -9.77
C THR A 80 10.92 17.67 -8.66
N CYS A 81 9.88 16.92 -9.02
CA CYS A 81 9.09 16.18 -8.06
C CYS A 81 9.76 14.85 -7.67
N PRO A 82 9.57 14.40 -6.42
CA PRO A 82 9.90 13.04 -6.01
C PRO A 82 9.32 11.98 -6.95
N LEU A 83 9.97 10.82 -7.02
CA LEU A 83 9.54 9.69 -7.86
C LEU A 83 9.37 10.02 -9.36
N ASN A 84 9.98 11.09 -9.85
CA ASN A 84 9.86 11.55 -11.23
C ASN A 84 8.39 11.71 -11.70
N VAL A 85 7.50 12.11 -10.78
CA VAL A 85 6.16 12.57 -11.16
C VAL A 85 6.21 13.98 -11.75
N CYS A 86 5.09 14.49 -12.25
CA CYS A 86 5.07 15.73 -13.00
C CYS A 86 4.87 16.94 -12.07
N CYS A 87 5.52 18.05 -12.42
CA CYS A 87 5.24 19.34 -11.81
C CYS A 87 4.13 20.04 -12.59
N SER A 88 2.99 20.29 -11.94
CA SER A 88 1.90 21.06 -12.55
C SER A 88 2.32 22.51 -12.79
N ALA A 89 1.61 23.22 -13.68
CA ALA A 89 1.82 24.65 -13.92
C ALA A 89 1.64 25.54 -12.68
N PHE A 90 1.05 24.99 -11.60
CA PHE A 90 0.82 25.66 -10.33
C PHE A 90 1.85 25.29 -9.24
N GLY A 91 2.88 24.49 -9.57
CA GLY A 91 3.97 24.15 -8.66
C GLY A 91 3.65 23.01 -7.67
N PHE A 92 2.68 22.16 -7.99
CA PHE A 92 2.36 20.95 -7.21
C PHE A 92 2.82 19.69 -7.94
N CYS A 93 3.23 18.68 -7.18
CA CYS A 93 3.64 17.39 -7.69
C CYS A 93 2.47 16.40 -7.80
N GLY A 94 2.41 15.66 -8.91
CA GLY A 94 1.40 14.62 -9.08
C GLY A 94 1.62 13.75 -10.32
N SER A 95 0.95 12.60 -10.33
CA SER A 95 1.12 11.57 -11.36
C SER A 95 -0.06 11.47 -12.34
N THR A 96 -1.18 12.16 -12.08
CA THR A 96 -2.38 12.12 -12.93
C THR A 96 -2.26 13.04 -14.13
N ALA A 97 -3.21 12.96 -15.06
CA ALA A 97 -3.26 13.80 -16.25
C ALA A 97 -3.31 15.31 -15.94
N ASP A 98 -3.91 15.70 -14.80
CA ASP A 98 -3.96 17.10 -14.36
C ASP A 98 -2.57 17.70 -14.09
N PHE A 99 -1.58 16.83 -13.82
CA PHE A 99 -0.19 17.22 -13.59
C PHE A 99 0.70 16.92 -14.80
N CYS A 100 0.45 15.79 -15.47
CA CYS A 100 1.32 15.25 -16.51
C CYS A 100 0.88 15.55 -17.95
N GLY A 101 -0.34 16.07 -18.15
CA GLY A 101 -0.95 16.19 -19.47
C GLY A 101 -0.98 14.85 -20.21
N ASP A 102 -0.52 14.84 -21.45
CA ASP A 102 -0.47 13.64 -22.31
C ASP A 102 0.77 12.76 -22.11
N THR A 103 1.61 13.06 -21.11
CA THR A 103 2.86 12.32 -20.86
C THR A 103 2.55 10.89 -20.43
N LYS A 104 2.99 9.92 -21.24
CA LYS A 104 2.82 8.49 -20.95
C LYS A 104 4.03 7.93 -20.20
N VAL A 105 3.76 7.13 -19.17
CA VAL A 105 4.78 6.33 -18.50
C VAL A 105 5.05 5.08 -19.34
N PRO A 106 6.30 4.78 -19.71
CA PRO A 106 6.65 3.49 -20.29
C PRO A 106 6.36 2.39 -19.27
N GLU A 107 5.35 1.58 -19.53
CA GLU A 107 4.99 0.46 -18.66
C GLU A 107 5.62 -0.85 -19.17
N PRO A 108 6.07 -1.73 -18.27
CA PRO A 108 6.49 -3.06 -18.66
C PRO A 108 5.32 -3.85 -19.27
N SER A 109 5.65 -4.70 -20.25
CA SER A 109 4.69 -5.53 -20.96
C SER A 109 5.27 -6.91 -21.24
N CYS A 110 4.59 -7.98 -20.80
CA CYS A 110 4.89 -9.33 -21.26
C CYS A 110 3.62 -10.14 -21.55
N SER A 111 3.79 -11.14 -22.43
CA SER A 111 2.76 -12.10 -22.83
C SER A 111 2.77 -13.38 -21.99
N GLY A 112 3.66 -13.46 -20.99
CA GLY A 112 3.95 -14.67 -20.24
C GLY A 112 3.20 -14.78 -18.92
N ASN A 113 3.64 -15.74 -18.10
CA ASN A 113 3.11 -16.03 -16.77
C ASN A 113 4.10 -15.57 -15.69
N SER A 114 4.74 -14.40 -15.85
CA SER A 114 5.88 -13.99 -15.00
C SER A 114 5.54 -14.00 -13.51
N ALA A 115 4.42 -13.37 -13.13
CA ALA A 115 4.01 -13.25 -11.74
C ALA A 115 3.49 -14.59 -11.23
N THR A 116 2.67 -15.28 -12.03
CA THR A 116 2.05 -16.56 -11.68
C THR A 116 3.01 -17.76 -11.64
N ASN A 117 4.17 -17.68 -12.32
CA ASN A 117 5.27 -18.65 -12.19
C ASN A 117 6.39 -18.13 -11.24
N GLY A 118 6.24 -16.92 -10.72
CA GLY A 118 7.21 -16.25 -9.89
C GLY A 118 6.94 -16.47 -8.41
N ARG A 119 7.07 -15.40 -7.63
CA ARG A 119 6.85 -15.43 -6.18
C ARG A 119 5.35 -15.42 -5.85
N VAL A 120 4.94 -16.28 -4.93
CA VAL A 120 3.63 -16.27 -4.29
C VAL A 120 3.92 -16.23 -2.79
N ILE A 121 3.85 -15.03 -2.23
CA ILE A 121 4.21 -14.75 -0.85
C ILE A 121 2.93 -14.65 -0.02
N GLY A 122 2.84 -15.38 1.08
CA GLY A 122 1.77 -15.16 2.04
C GLY A 122 2.33 -14.56 3.34
N TYR A 123 1.70 -13.52 3.85
CA TYR A 123 1.96 -13.03 5.19
C TYR A 123 1.16 -13.85 6.21
N TYR A 124 1.84 -14.41 7.20
CA TYR A 124 1.25 -15.13 8.33
C TYR A 124 1.22 -14.20 9.54
N GLU A 125 0.03 -13.77 9.97
CA GLU A 125 -0.11 -12.92 11.16
C GLU A 125 0.17 -13.76 12.42
N GLY A 126 1.24 -13.47 13.14
CA GLY A 126 1.66 -14.14 14.36
C GLY A 126 0.63 -14.02 15.49
N TRP A 127 -0.18 -12.96 15.47
CA TRP A 127 -1.29 -12.73 16.41
C TRP A 127 -2.61 -13.36 15.96
N ASN A 128 -2.67 -14.05 14.82
CA ASN A 128 -3.94 -14.59 14.30
C ASN A 128 -4.64 -15.54 15.30
N LEU A 129 -3.86 -16.25 16.13
CA LEU A 129 -4.36 -17.16 17.16
C LEU A 129 -5.06 -16.46 18.34
N GLU A 130 -4.96 -15.14 18.43
CA GLU A 130 -5.70 -14.33 19.41
C GLU A 130 -7.17 -14.16 19.03
N ARG A 131 -7.54 -14.40 17.76
CA ARG A 131 -8.94 -14.37 17.30
C ARG A 131 -9.74 -15.49 17.94
N SER A 132 -11.03 -15.23 18.19
CA SER A 132 -11.95 -16.20 18.79
C SER A 132 -12.30 -17.39 17.88
N CYS A 133 -12.18 -17.20 16.57
CA CYS A 133 -12.47 -18.17 15.52
C CYS A 133 -11.70 -17.83 14.24
N ASN A 134 -11.81 -18.67 13.21
CA ASN A 134 -11.07 -18.54 11.94
C ASN A 134 -9.58 -18.27 12.15
N THR A 135 -9.00 -19.01 13.08
CA THR A 135 -7.56 -19.01 13.36
C THR A 135 -6.86 -20.01 12.45
N MET A 136 -5.57 -19.81 12.24
CA MET A 136 -4.72 -20.69 11.44
C MET A 136 -3.46 -20.99 12.25
N ALA A 137 -3.35 -22.20 12.81
CA ALA A 137 -2.07 -22.64 13.35
C ALA A 137 -1.06 -22.84 12.20
N PRO A 138 0.26 -22.77 12.47
CA PRO A 138 1.27 -23.00 11.44
C PRO A 138 1.04 -24.29 10.63
N GLU A 139 0.59 -25.36 11.30
CA GLU A 139 0.39 -26.66 10.68
C GLU A 139 -0.87 -26.73 9.79
N ASP A 140 -1.79 -25.77 9.92
CA ASP A 140 -3.03 -25.66 9.13
C ASP A 140 -2.83 -24.85 7.83
N VAL A 141 -1.66 -24.23 7.66
CA VAL A 141 -1.31 -23.51 6.43
C VAL A 141 -1.50 -24.43 5.23
N THR A 142 -2.29 -23.98 4.25
CA THR A 142 -2.54 -24.73 3.01
C THR A 142 -1.27 -24.72 2.14
N LEU A 143 -0.38 -25.68 2.41
CA LEU A 143 0.87 -25.86 1.68
C LEU A 143 0.64 -26.35 0.24
N GLY A 144 1.68 -26.22 -0.55
CA GLY A 144 1.76 -26.60 -1.95
C GLY A 144 1.59 -25.41 -2.88
N TYR A 145 1.14 -24.24 -2.42
CA TYR A 145 0.90 -23.04 -3.24
C TYR A 145 1.90 -21.90 -3.00
N TRP A 146 2.43 -21.79 -1.77
CA TRP A 146 3.32 -20.69 -1.38
C TRP A 146 4.73 -20.94 -1.88
N THR A 147 5.40 -19.91 -2.39
CA THR A 147 6.86 -19.98 -2.58
C THR A 147 7.60 -19.40 -1.38
N HIS A 148 7.00 -18.38 -0.73
CA HIS A 148 7.52 -17.76 0.48
C HIS A 148 6.40 -17.58 1.50
N ILE A 149 6.75 -17.67 2.78
CA ILE A 149 5.92 -17.22 3.90
C ILE A 149 6.68 -16.10 4.60
N ASN A 150 6.06 -14.94 4.73
CA ASN A 150 6.55 -13.85 5.57
C ASN A 150 5.83 -13.93 6.92
N PHE A 151 6.56 -14.23 8.00
CA PHE A 151 6.01 -14.21 9.34
C PHE A 151 5.89 -12.77 9.83
N ALA A 152 4.68 -12.29 10.07
CA ALA A 152 4.39 -10.94 10.56
C ALA A 152 3.98 -10.99 12.04
N PHE A 153 4.68 -10.43 13.02
CA PHE A 153 5.92 -9.70 12.92
C PHE A 153 6.89 -10.10 14.04
N ALA A 154 8.15 -9.72 13.85
CA ALA A 154 9.02 -9.34 14.95
C ALA A 154 9.09 -7.80 15.03
N TYR A 155 9.45 -7.29 16.20
CA TYR A 155 9.66 -5.88 16.48
C TYR A 155 11.14 -5.59 16.74
N ILE A 156 11.43 -4.33 17.03
CA ILE A 156 12.75 -3.85 17.44
C ILE A 156 12.58 -3.21 18.80
N ASP A 157 13.35 -3.66 19.80
CA ASP A 157 13.34 -3.03 21.11
C ASP A 157 13.88 -1.59 21.00
N PRO A 158 13.14 -0.55 21.41
CA PRO A 158 13.55 0.84 21.20
C PRO A 158 14.73 1.28 22.08
N GLY A 159 15.08 0.51 23.12
CA GLY A 159 16.19 0.80 24.02
C GLY A 159 17.49 0.11 23.59
N THR A 160 17.41 -1.15 23.16
CA THR A 160 18.60 -1.94 22.77
C THR A 160 18.84 -1.98 21.27
N PHE A 161 17.82 -1.69 20.44
CA PHE A 161 17.79 -1.91 19.01
C PHE A 161 17.98 -3.37 18.58
N GLU A 162 17.78 -4.31 19.49
CA GLU A 162 17.78 -5.73 19.16
C GLU A 162 16.41 -6.16 18.64
N ILE A 163 16.39 -7.19 17.78
CA ILE A 163 15.12 -7.82 17.36
C ILE A 163 14.41 -8.41 18.59
N ALA A 164 13.11 -8.14 18.70
CA ALA A 164 12.27 -8.55 19.82
C ALA A 164 10.97 -9.17 19.30
N PRO A 165 10.40 -10.18 19.98
CA PRO A 165 9.09 -10.68 19.59
C PRO A 165 7.98 -9.70 19.97
N MET A 166 6.85 -9.75 19.27
CA MET A 166 5.64 -9.02 19.68
C MET A 166 5.13 -9.48 21.05
N SER A 167 5.20 -10.79 21.29
CA SER A 167 4.87 -11.45 22.56
C SER A 167 5.55 -12.82 22.62
N ASN A 168 5.58 -13.44 23.81
CA ASN A 168 6.10 -14.80 23.95
C ASN A 168 5.28 -15.84 23.17
N ASP A 169 3.96 -15.63 23.05
CA ASP A 169 3.08 -16.54 22.32
C ASP A 169 3.35 -16.47 20.82
N VAL A 170 3.57 -15.26 20.28
CA VAL A 170 4.01 -15.06 18.89
C VAL A 170 5.38 -15.71 18.67
N ALA A 171 6.31 -15.54 19.61
CA ALA A 171 7.65 -16.13 19.52
C ALA A 171 7.63 -17.67 19.44
N ALA A 172 6.69 -18.31 20.12
CA ALA A 172 6.52 -19.76 20.10
C ALA A 172 6.13 -20.32 18.72
N LEU A 173 5.71 -19.46 17.78
CA LEU A 173 5.30 -19.86 16.44
C LEU A 173 6.45 -19.80 15.42
N TYR A 174 7.54 -19.07 15.67
CA TYR A 174 8.60 -18.83 14.69
C TYR A 174 9.17 -20.14 14.12
N GLN A 175 9.62 -21.06 14.97
CA GLN A 175 10.17 -22.35 14.55
C GLN A 175 9.11 -23.29 13.97
N ARG A 176 7.84 -23.15 14.37
CA ARG A 176 6.73 -23.95 13.82
C ARG A 176 6.44 -23.58 12.37
N VAL A 177 6.43 -22.29 12.06
CA VAL A 177 6.26 -21.81 10.68
C VAL A 177 7.48 -22.15 9.84
N SER A 178 8.70 -21.94 10.33
CA SER A 178 9.91 -22.30 9.55
C SER A 178 10.09 -23.81 9.36
N ALA A 179 9.51 -24.65 10.24
CA ALA A 179 9.47 -26.09 10.08
C ALA A 179 8.59 -26.55 8.89
N LEU A 180 7.68 -25.70 8.38
CA LEU A 180 6.88 -26.02 7.19
C LEU A 180 7.74 -26.27 5.94
N LYS A 181 8.97 -25.77 5.90
CA LYS A 181 9.97 -26.09 4.85
C LYS A 181 10.28 -27.58 4.75
N GLN A 182 10.14 -28.33 5.86
CA GLN A 182 10.30 -29.79 5.86
C GLN A 182 9.14 -30.50 5.15
N LYS A 183 7.97 -29.85 5.11
CA LYS A 183 6.77 -30.36 4.42
C LYS A 183 6.76 -29.99 2.94
N GLN A 184 7.24 -28.81 2.58
CA GLN A 184 7.26 -28.34 1.20
C GLN A 184 8.67 -27.96 0.75
N ASN A 185 9.26 -28.79 -0.12
CA ASN A 185 10.60 -28.53 -0.65
C ASN A 185 10.65 -27.21 -1.46
N GLY A 186 11.67 -26.40 -1.20
CA GLY A 186 11.85 -25.09 -1.83
C GLY A 186 10.85 -24.02 -1.37
N LEU A 187 10.18 -24.22 -0.23
CA LEU A 187 9.55 -23.13 0.49
C LEU A 187 10.62 -22.31 1.21
N GLU A 188 10.54 -20.98 1.11
CA GLU A 188 11.29 -20.08 1.97
C GLU A 188 10.38 -19.47 3.04
N VAL A 189 10.93 -19.22 4.23
CA VAL A 189 10.22 -18.59 5.33
C VAL A 189 11.06 -17.42 5.83
N TRP A 190 10.48 -16.23 5.81
CA TRP A 190 11.13 -14.96 6.11
C TRP A 190 10.46 -14.34 7.34
N ILE A 191 11.17 -13.47 8.06
CA ILE A 191 10.60 -12.70 9.17
C ILE A 191 10.34 -11.26 8.69
N SER A 192 9.11 -10.78 8.85
CA SER A 192 8.79 -9.36 8.66
C SER A 192 9.01 -8.61 9.97
N VAL A 193 9.69 -7.46 9.88
CA VAL A 193 10.01 -6.61 11.03
C VAL A 193 9.33 -5.25 10.86
N GLY A 194 8.48 -4.86 11.82
CA GLY A 194 7.76 -3.57 11.80
C GLY A 194 6.25 -3.74 11.75
N GLY A 195 5.61 -3.22 10.70
CA GLY A 195 4.17 -3.20 10.50
C GLY A 195 3.48 -1.98 11.10
N TRP A 196 2.21 -1.78 10.75
CA TRP A 196 1.42 -0.59 11.08
C TRP A 196 1.51 -0.17 12.56
N SER A 197 1.17 -1.07 13.50
CA SER A 197 1.14 -0.75 14.93
C SER A 197 2.51 -0.50 15.56
N PHE A 198 3.59 -1.03 14.99
CA PHE A 198 4.95 -0.74 15.47
C PHE A 198 5.31 0.73 15.25
N ASN A 199 4.75 1.34 14.20
CA ASN A 199 4.99 2.73 13.80
C ASN A 199 3.92 3.70 14.34
N ASP A 200 2.95 3.21 15.12
CA ASP A 200 1.94 4.07 15.77
C ASP A 200 2.56 4.91 16.90
N PRO A 201 1.88 5.99 17.33
CA PRO A 201 2.34 6.82 18.45
C PRO A 201 2.64 5.98 19.70
N GLY A 202 3.88 6.03 20.18
CA GLY A 202 4.31 5.22 21.31
C GLY A 202 5.83 5.12 21.45
N ALA A 203 6.29 4.19 22.27
CA ALA A 203 7.72 3.98 22.54
C ALA A 203 8.51 3.58 21.29
N THR A 204 7.86 2.93 20.32
CA THR A 204 8.49 2.39 19.12
C THR A 204 8.43 3.35 17.92
N ALA A 205 7.66 4.44 17.99
CA ALA A 205 7.33 5.29 16.85
C ALA A 205 8.53 5.83 16.05
N THR A 206 9.64 6.15 16.72
CA THR A 206 10.86 6.67 16.08
C THR A 206 11.95 5.61 15.89
N THR A 207 11.68 4.34 16.21
CA THR A 207 12.71 3.29 16.32
C THR A 207 13.40 3.05 14.99
N PHE A 208 12.65 2.95 13.88
CA PHE A 208 13.25 2.78 12.55
C PHE A 208 14.14 3.97 12.16
N SER A 209 13.66 5.21 12.33
CA SER A 209 14.46 6.42 12.03
C SER A 209 15.73 6.47 12.89
N ASN A 210 15.61 6.19 14.19
CA ASN A 210 16.75 6.17 15.12
C ASN A 210 17.75 5.05 14.77
N LEU A 211 17.25 3.87 14.37
CA LEU A 211 18.05 2.75 13.93
C LEU A 211 18.80 3.08 12.63
N ALA A 212 18.08 3.57 11.62
CA ALA A 212 18.63 3.85 10.30
C ALA A 212 19.77 4.89 10.36
N ARG A 213 19.71 5.87 11.26
CA ARG A 213 20.73 6.92 11.38
C ARG A 213 21.93 6.59 12.28
N SER A 214 21.89 5.50 13.05
CA SER A 214 22.86 5.25 14.12
C SER A 214 23.69 3.98 13.90
N THR A 215 25.00 4.12 13.72
CA THR A 215 25.93 2.99 13.52
C THR A 215 25.92 1.98 14.68
N SER A 216 25.79 2.45 15.94
CA SER A 216 25.73 1.57 17.10
C SER A 216 24.42 0.79 17.17
N ALA A 217 23.29 1.46 16.88
CA ALA A 217 21.98 0.81 16.78
C ALA A 217 21.97 -0.24 15.66
N GLN A 218 22.49 0.12 14.49
CA GLN A 218 22.66 -0.80 13.37
C GLN A 218 23.47 -2.04 13.76
N SER A 219 24.59 -1.85 14.45
CA SER A 219 25.44 -2.96 14.89
C SER A 219 24.70 -3.91 15.85
N ALA A 220 23.91 -3.38 16.78
CA ALA A 220 23.10 -4.17 17.71
C ALA A 220 21.98 -4.93 16.97
N PHE A 221 21.27 -4.24 16.09
CA PHE A 221 20.21 -4.83 15.27
C PHE A 221 20.75 -5.93 14.36
N PHE A 222 21.81 -5.69 13.58
CA PHE A 222 22.34 -6.67 12.64
C PHE A 222 22.83 -7.93 13.35
N LYS A 223 23.55 -7.77 14.48
CA LYS A 223 24.04 -8.91 15.26
C LYS A 223 22.89 -9.76 15.81
N SER A 224 21.88 -9.12 16.40
CA SER A 224 20.73 -9.81 16.97
C SER A 224 19.86 -10.44 15.88
N LEU A 225 19.62 -9.75 14.77
CA LEU A 225 18.88 -10.24 13.61
C LEU A 225 19.54 -11.48 12.99
N ILE A 226 20.85 -11.45 12.70
CA ILE A 226 21.55 -12.62 12.16
C ILE A 226 21.40 -13.83 13.10
N SER A 227 21.59 -13.61 14.41
CA SER A 227 21.43 -14.66 15.41
C SER A 227 20.00 -15.20 15.43
N PHE A 228 19.00 -14.32 15.32
CA PHE A 228 17.59 -14.67 15.28
C PHE A 228 17.22 -15.50 14.03
N LEU A 229 17.68 -15.09 12.85
CA LEU A 229 17.43 -15.79 11.59
C LEU A 229 17.99 -17.21 11.63
N VAL A 230 19.24 -17.36 12.09
CA VAL A 230 19.89 -18.67 12.24
C VAL A 230 19.14 -19.56 13.24
N ASN A 231 18.83 -19.04 14.43
CA ASN A 231 18.22 -19.83 15.51
C ASN A 231 16.78 -20.25 15.22
N ASN A 232 16.06 -19.48 14.38
CA ASN A 232 14.68 -19.78 14.00
C ASN A 232 14.56 -20.36 12.58
N ASN A 233 15.67 -20.62 11.90
CA ASN A 233 15.71 -21.19 10.55
C ASN A 233 14.93 -20.37 9.50
N PHE A 234 15.04 -19.03 9.56
CA PHE A 234 14.50 -18.12 8.53
C PHE A 234 15.50 -17.96 7.37
N ASP A 235 15.00 -17.69 6.17
CA ASP A 235 15.77 -17.53 4.93
C ASP A 235 16.02 -16.05 4.57
N GLY A 236 15.33 -15.11 5.22
CA GLY A 236 15.52 -13.69 4.99
C GLY A 236 14.70 -12.81 5.94
N VAL A 237 14.85 -11.50 5.74
CA VAL A 237 14.12 -10.45 6.46
C VAL A 237 13.35 -9.57 5.48
N ASP A 238 12.13 -9.24 5.85
CA ASP A 238 11.28 -8.26 5.20
C ASP A 238 11.13 -7.06 6.12
N LEU A 239 11.44 -5.85 5.65
CA LEU A 239 11.40 -4.65 6.49
C LEU A 239 10.16 -3.81 6.14
N ASP A 240 9.30 -3.66 7.15
CA ASP A 240 7.98 -3.06 7.03
C ASP A 240 7.93 -1.76 7.86
N TRP A 241 8.72 -0.78 7.43
CA TRP A 241 8.75 0.56 8.01
C TRP A 241 7.67 1.43 7.39
N GLU A 242 6.67 1.82 8.20
CA GLU A 242 5.49 2.57 7.76
C GLU A 242 5.38 3.96 8.42
N TYR A 243 5.97 5.03 7.90
CA TYR A 243 6.80 5.12 6.69
C TYR A 243 7.98 6.09 6.92
N PRO A 244 9.15 5.88 6.28
CA PRO A 244 10.26 6.83 6.35
C PRO A 244 9.84 8.21 5.85
N VAL A 245 10.43 9.27 6.40
CA VAL A 245 10.17 10.68 6.07
C VAL A 245 8.79 11.22 6.46
N ALA A 246 7.75 10.38 6.46
CA ALA A 246 6.37 10.77 6.72
C ALA A 246 6.17 11.30 8.16
N PRO A 247 5.89 12.61 8.36
CA PRO A 247 5.82 13.19 9.70
C PRO A 247 4.67 12.66 10.55
N ASP A 248 3.54 12.31 9.92
CA ASP A 248 2.39 11.66 10.57
C ASP A 248 2.70 10.24 11.06
N ARG A 249 3.83 9.68 10.61
CA ARG A 249 4.38 8.39 11.02
C ARG A 249 5.75 8.53 11.69
N PHE A 250 6.02 9.71 12.27
CA PHE A 250 7.24 10.01 13.04
C PHE A 250 8.55 9.83 12.26
N GLY A 251 8.49 9.92 10.93
CA GLY A 251 9.65 9.98 10.05
C GLY A 251 10.38 11.33 10.08
N SER A 252 11.62 11.32 9.64
CA SER A 252 12.51 12.48 9.46
C SER A 252 12.95 12.59 8.00
N PRO A 253 13.15 13.80 7.44
CA PRO A 253 13.70 13.97 6.10
C PRO A 253 14.99 13.18 5.82
N ASP A 254 15.84 13.01 6.83
CA ASP A 254 17.10 12.26 6.71
C ASP A 254 16.88 10.76 6.45
N ASP A 255 15.69 10.23 6.74
CA ASP A 255 15.35 8.81 6.54
C ASP A 255 15.54 8.37 5.09
N PHE A 256 15.30 9.27 4.12
CA PHE A 256 15.45 8.98 2.69
C PHE A 256 16.85 8.44 2.36
N VAL A 257 17.90 9.08 2.91
CA VAL A 257 19.30 8.69 2.69
C VAL A 257 19.76 7.64 3.70
N ASN A 258 19.31 7.76 4.95
CA ASN A 258 19.70 6.85 6.02
C ASN A 258 19.19 5.44 5.76
N PHE A 259 18.00 5.27 5.19
CA PHE A 259 17.46 3.94 4.95
C PHE A 259 18.25 3.18 3.87
N VAL A 260 18.67 3.86 2.79
CA VAL A 260 19.58 3.27 1.78
C VAL A 260 20.90 2.86 2.42
N SER A 261 21.48 3.72 3.26
CA SER A 261 22.75 3.45 3.93
C SER A 261 22.64 2.28 4.91
N PHE A 262 21.54 2.23 5.67
CA PHE A 262 21.17 1.12 6.54
C PHE A 262 21.10 -0.20 5.77
N LEU A 263 20.41 -0.23 4.62
CA LEU A 263 20.27 -1.44 3.80
C LEU A 263 21.61 -1.92 3.23
N LYS A 264 22.48 -1.00 2.79
CA LYS A 264 23.85 -1.35 2.35
C LYS A 264 24.63 -2.01 3.49
N ASN A 265 24.54 -1.45 4.69
CA ASN A 265 25.24 -1.98 5.86
C ASN A 265 24.65 -3.33 6.32
N LEU A 266 23.33 -3.51 6.25
CA LEU A 266 22.66 -4.78 6.54
C LEU A 266 23.11 -5.86 5.56
N ARG A 267 23.11 -5.57 4.26
CA ARG A 267 23.62 -6.48 3.22
C ARG A 267 25.06 -6.87 3.49
N ALA A 268 25.92 -5.91 3.77
CA ALA A 268 27.32 -6.17 4.13
C ALA A 268 27.45 -7.03 5.41
N ALA A 269 26.61 -6.82 6.42
CA ALA A 269 26.62 -7.64 7.63
C ALA A 269 26.22 -9.10 7.34
N PHE A 270 25.21 -9.33 6.49
CA PHE A 270 24.83 -10.67 6.05
C PHE A 270 25.95 -11.36 5.26
N ASP A 271 26.55 -10.66 4.29
CA ASP A 271 27.59 -11.23 3.44
C ASP A 271 28.87 -11.56 4.24
N ASN A 272 29.15 -10.82 5.31
CA ASN A 272 30.29 -11.04 6.21
C ASN A 272 29.99 -11.98 7.39
N ALA A 273 28.77 -12.52 7.52
CA ALA A 273 28.38 -13.39 8.63
C ALA A 273 29.04 -14.78 8.60
N GLY A 274 29.75 -15.13 7.51
CA GLY A 274 30.41 -16.43 7.36
C GLY A 274 29.45 -17.60 7.20
N LEU A 275 28.22 -17.33 6.76
CA LEU A 275 27.16 -18.33 6.56
C LEU A 275 27.26 -18.93 5.15
N SER A 276 26.92 -20.21 5.03
CA SER A 276 26.86 -20.90 3.73
C SER A 276 25.64 -20.51 2.89
N HIS A 277 24.64 -19.92 3.53
CA HIS A 277 23.40 -19.43 2.91
C HIS A 277 23.36 -17.91 2.98
N ARG A 278 22.96 -17.28 1.87
CA ARG A 278 22.74 -15.83 1.80
C ARG A 278 21.32 -15.52 2.25
N PHE A 279 21.18 -14.81 3.37
CA PHE A 279 19.89 -14.27 3.78
C PHE A 279 19.40 -13.20 2.80
N GLY A 280 18.12 -13.29 2.44
CA GLY A 280 17.49 -12.29 1.61
C GLY A 280 17.02 -11.05 2.38
N ILE A 281 16.82 -9.95 1.67
CA ILE A 281 16.25 -8.70 2.17
C ILE A 281 15.14 -8.27 1.21
N SER A 282 13.93 -8.07 1.73
CA SER A 282 12.81 -7.45 1.01
C SER A 282 12.31 -6.24 1.77
N LEU A 283 11.57 -5.37 1.07
CA LEU A 283 10.96 -4.18 1.65
C LEU A 283 9.49 -4.14 1.30
N THR A 284 8.66 -3.81 2.28
CA THR A 284 7.27 -3.47 2.03
C THR A 284 7.15 -2.00 1.64
N LEU A 285 6.47 -1.73 0.52
CA LEU A 285 6.26 -0.40 -0.02
C LEU A 285 4.78 0.00 0.05
N PRO A 286 4.47 1.27 0.38
CA PRO A 286 3.13 1.81 0.19
C PRO A 286 2.79 1.93 -1.30
N SER A 287 1.51 1.89 -1.62
CA SER A 287 0.98 2.14 -2.97
C SER A 287 0.69 3.62 -3.24
N SER A 288 0.62 4.46 -2.21
CA SER A 288 0.33 5.90 -2.35
C SER A 288 1.59 6.70 -2.69
N TYR A 289 1.45 7.71 -3.54
CA TYR A 289 2.52 8.68 -3.81
C TYR A 289 2.96 9.40 -2.52
N TRP A 290 1.99 9.74 -1.65
CA TRP A 290 2.22 10.49 -0.42
C TRP A 290 3.25 9.83 0.51
N TYR A 291 3.22 8.50 0.63
CA TYR A 291 4.17 7.76 1.45
C TYR A 291 5.37 7.25 0.65
N LEU A 292 5.17 6.83 -0.61
CA LEU A 292 6.26 6.26 -1.41
C LEU A 292 7.36 7.29 -1.72
N GLN A 293 7.04 8.58 -1.75
CA GLN A 293 8.05 9.64 -1.95
C GLN A 293 9.13 9.68 -0.86
N GLY A 294 8.89 9.06 0.31
CA GLY A 294 9.87 8.90 1.38
C GLY A 294 10.94 7.83 1.12
N PHE A 295 10.82 7.06 0.03
CA PHE A 295 11.71 5.96 -0.30
C PHE A 295 12.58 6.28 -1.52
N ASP A 296 13.90 6.17 -1.37
CA ASP A 296 14.84 6.15 -2.50
C ASP A 296 14.81 4.78 -3.19
N ILE A 297 13.70 4.46 -3.86
CA ILE A 297 13.48 3.14 -4.46
C ILE A 297 14.57 2.75 -5.48
N ALA A 298 15.12 3.71 -6.22
CA ALA A 298 16.21 3.48 -7.16
C ALA A 298 17.54 3.20 -6.45
N GLY A 299 17.82 3.87 -5.32
CA GLY A 299 18.97 3.58 -4.47
C GLY A 299 18.86 2.26 -3.70
N MET A 300 17.63 1.83 -3.38
CA MET A 300 17.33 0.60 -2.63
C MET A 300 17.36 -0.66 -3.51
N GLU A 301 16.81 -0.60 -4.71
CA GLU A 301 16.63 -1.74 -5.60
C GLU A 301 17.88 -2.60 -5.81
N PRO A 302 19.11 -2.05 -6.00
CA PRO A 302 20.29 -2.87 -6.24
C PRO A 302 20.74 -3.69 -5.01
N ILE A 303 20.26 -3.35 -3.82
CA ILE A 303 20.71 -3.91 -2.54
C ILE A 303 19.81 -5.08 -2.10
N ILE A 304 18.52 -4.95 -2.40
CA ILE A 304 17.47 -5.87 -1.94
C ILE A 304 17.12 -6.90 -3.02
N ASP A 305 16.43 -7.94 -2.60
CA ASP A 305 15.98 -9.02 -3.47
C ASP A 305 14.69 -8.63 -4.22
N TRP A 306 13.71 -8.04 -3.54
CA TRP A 306 12.48 -7.51 -4.14
C TRP A 306 11.73 -6.51 -3.25
N PHE A 307 10.76 -5.83 -3.85
CA PHE A 307 9.76 -5.01 -3.19
C PHE A 307 8.41 -5.74 -3.09
N ASN A 308 7.76 -5.56 -1.96
CA ASN A 308 6.43 -6.04 -1.63
C ASN A 308 5.47 -4.84 -1.60
N VAL A 309 4.70 -4.60 -2.66
CA VAL A 309 3.88 -3.38 -2.74
C VAL A 309 2.48 -3.62 -2.17
N MET A 310 2.09 -2.85 -1.16
CA MET A 310 0.78 -2.92 -0.50
C MET A 310 -0.31 -2.29 -1.36
N THR A 311 -0.68 -2.98 -2.43
CA THR A 311 -1.75 -2.58 -3.39
C THR A 311 -3.16 -2.94 -2.88
N TYR A 312 -3.34 -2.78 -1.58
CA TYR A 312 -4.59 -2.87 -0.81
C TYR A 312 -4.62 -1.71 0.18
N ASP A 313 -5.73 -1.53 0.88
CA ASP A 313 -5.96 -0.35 1.73
C ASP A 313 -5.83 0.98 0.97
N LEU A 314 -6.22 0.98 -0.30
CA LEU A 314 -6.31 2.21 -1.09
C LEU A 314 -7.38 3.15 -0.53
N HIS A 315 -8.44 2.56 0.04
CA HIS A 315 -9.59 3.26 0.61
C HIS A 315 -10.09 2.58 1.88
N GLY A 316 -10.58 3.40 2.81
CA GLY A 316 -11.10 2.96 4.09
C GLY A 316 -11.79 4.10 4.83
N THR A 317 -12.15 3.87 6.10
CA THR A 317 -12.88 4.89 6.88
C THR A 317 -12.09 6.17 7.10
N TRP A 318 -10.75 6.13 7.01
CA TRP A 318 -9.87 7.28 7.16
C TRP A 318 -10.05 8.33 6.03
N ASP A 319 -10.64 7.96 4.90
CA ASP A 319 -10.97 8.87 3.79
C ASP A 319 -11.85 10.04 4.26
N SER A 320 -12.62 9.86 5.34
CA SER A 320 -13.39 10.92 6.00
C SER A 320 -12.57 12.15 6.37
N SER A 321 -11.28 11.95 6.66
CA SER A 321 -10.35 13.00 7.05
C SER A 321 -9.73 13.72 5.84
N VAL A 322 -9.80 13.12 4.65
CA VAL A 322 -9.26 13.65 3.40
C VAL A 322 -10.29 14.52 2.72
N LYS A 323 -10.12 15.85 2.79
CA LYS A 323 -11.12 16.82 2.30
C LYS A 323 -11.54 16.65 0.85
N SER A 324 -10.63 16.17 -0.02
CA SER A 324 -10.91 15.95 -1.44
C SER A 324 -11.71 14.68 -1.73
N ILE A 325 -11.78 13.75 -0.78
CA ILE A 325 -12.52 12.49 -0.90
C ILE A 325 -13.80 12.57 -0.08
N GLY A 326 -13.67 12.79 1.23
CA GLY A 326 -14.79 12.86 2.17
C GLY A 326 -15.37 11.50 2.54
N ASN A 327 -16.59 11.51 3.07
CA ASN A 327 -17.27 10.34 3.61
C ASN A 327 -17.96 9.50 2.53
N ILE A 328 -17.23 9.03 1.53
CA ILE A 328 -17.77 8.18 0.45
C ILE A 328 -17.11 6.81 0.44
N VAL A 329 -17.89 5.75 0.17
CA VAL A 329 -17.35 4.39 0.09
C VAL A 329 -16.56 4.22 -1.20
N GLN A 330 -15.36 3.68 -1.08
CA GLN A 330 -14.50 3.31 -2.20
C GLN A 330 -13.87 1.95 -1.96
N ALA A 331 -13.47 1.28 -3.04
CA ALA A 331 -12.95 -0.06 -2.95
C ALA A 331 -11.52 -0.06 -2.41
N HIS A 332 -11.22 -0.86 -1.38
CA HIS A 332 -9.87 -0.88 -0.79
C HIS A 332 -8.81 -1.51 -1.72
N THR A 333 -9.26 -2.17 -2.78
CA THR A 333 -8.43 -2.59 -3.91
C THR A 333 -9.11 -2.14 -5.19
N ASN A 334 -8.36 -1.48 -6.07
CA ASN A 334 -8.87 -0.95 -7.33
C ASN A 334 -7.78 -1.06 -8.41
N LEU A 335 -7.97 -1.92 -9.41
CA LEU A 335 -6.95 -2.20 -10.42
C LEU A 335 -6.48 -0.95 -11.19
N THR A 336 -7.36 0.03 -11.38
CA THR A 336 -6.98 1.31 -12.03
C THR A 336 -6.01 2.12 -11.18
N GLU A 337 -6.19 2.12 -9.86
CA GLU A 337 -5.32 2.80 -8.91
C GLU A 337 -4.05 2.00 -8.62
N ILE A 338 -4.14 0.67 -8.61
CA ILE A 338 -2.97 -0.23 -8.59
C ILE A 338 -2.06 0.08 -9.78
N ASN A 339 -2.63 0.33 -10.97
CA ASN A 339 -1.85 0.75 -12.13
C ASN A 339 -1.14 2.09 -11.89
N LEU A 340 -1.82 3.08 -11.30
CA LEU A 340 -1.22 4.37 -10.93
C LEU A 340 -0.09 4.20 -9.91
N ALA A 341 -0.26 3.34 -8.91
CA ALA A 341 0.75 3.02 -7.91
C ALA A 341 2.01 2.40 -8.56
N LEU A 342 1.83 1.40 -9.44
CA LEU A 342 2.95 0.76 -10.14
C LEU A 342 3.65 1.71 -11.12
N GLN A 343 2.94 2.66 -11.73
CA GLN A 343 3.55 3.70 -12.54
C GLN A 343 4.56 4.56 -11.76
N LEU A 344 4.42 4.71 -10.43
CA LEU A 344 5.42 5.38 -9.61
C LEU A 344 6.77 4.63 -9.66
N LEU A 345 6.76 3.30 -9.71
CA LEU A 345 7.96 2.49 -9.86
C LEU A 345 8.55 2.60 -11.26
N TRP A 346 7.73 2.55 -12.31
CA TRP A 346 8.20 2.61 -13.70
C TRP A 346 8.81 3.96 -14.08
N ARG A 347 8.32 5.06 -13.48
CA ARG A 347 8.92 6.39 -13.58
C ARG A 347 10.35 6.44 -13.01
N ASN A 348 10.73 5.48 -12.17
CA ASN A 348 12.05 5.35 -11.57
C ASN A 348 12.86 4.19 -12.17
N ASN A 349 12.39 3.59 -13.27
CA ASN A 349 13.04 2.48 -13.97
C ASN A 349 13.29 1.24 -13.10
N ILE A 350 12.43 1.00 -12.10
CA ILE A 350 12.50 -0.22 -11.29
C ILE A 350 12.22 -1.44 -12.17
N ASP A 351 13.01 -2.50 -11.99
CA ASP A 351 12.85 -3.79 -12.64
C ASP A 351 11.56 -4.47 -12.16
N PRO A 352 10.58 -4.70 -13.06
CA PRO A 352 9.34 -5.38 -12.70
C PRO A 352 9.57 -6.78 -12.11
N ALA A 353 10.65 -7.47 -12.47
CA ALA A 353 10.98 -8.79 -11.91
C ALA A 353 11.31 -8.73 -10.41
N LYS A 354 11.60 -7.55 -9.85
CA LYS A 354 11.79 -7.30 -8.43
C LYS A 354 10.54 -6.78 -7.71
N VAL A 355 9.38 -6.73 -8.36
CA VAL A 355 8.16 -6.20 -7.76
C VAL A 355 7.14 -7.33 -7.55
N ASN A 356 6.57 -7.40 -6.35
CA ASN A 356 5.42 -8.24 -6.04
C ASN A 356 4.20 -7.36 -5.77
N MET A 357 3.08 -7.67 -6.44
CA MET A 357 1.81 -6.97 -6.24
C MET A 357 1.04 -7.57 -5.07
N GLY A 358 0.58 -6.72 -4.15
CA GLY A 358 -0.24 -7.08 -2.99
C GLY A 358 -1.70 -7.36 -3.31
N LEU A 359 -2.22 -8.41 -2.69
CA LEU A 359 -3.60 -8.87 -2.76
C LEU A 359 -4.17 -8.98 -1.34
N GLY A 360 -5.41 -8.53 -1.14
CA GLY A 360 -6.10 -8.62 0.15
C GLY A 360 -6.94 -9.88 0.28
N PHE A 361 -6.69 -10.69 1.30
CA PHE A 361 -7.59 -11.79 1.73
C PHE A 361 -8.62 -11.31 2.76
N TYR A 362 -9.00 -10.04 2.66
CA TYR A 362 -9.97 -9.34 3.48
C TYR A 362 -10.64 -8.26 2.66
N GLY A 363 -11.64 -7.60 3.22
CA GLY A 363 -12.26 -6.41 2.67
C GLY A 363 -12.34 -5.27 3.67
N ARG A 364 -12.37 -4.03 3.17
CA ARG A 364 -12.77 -2.86 3.98
C ARG A 364 -14.27 -2.64 3.86
N SER A 365 -14.92 -2.49 5.02
CA SER A 365 -16.37 -2.40 5.15
C SER A 365 -16.81 -1.06 5.71
N PHE A 366 -18.04 -0.68 5.37
CA PHE A 366 -18.66 0.59 5.72
C PHE A 366 -20.12 0.40 6.13
N THR A 367 -20.59 1.29 6.99
CA THR A 367 -22.01 1.49 7.25
C THR A 367 -22.49 2.68 6.42
N LEU A 368 -23.36 2.43 5.45
CA LEU A 368 -23.92 3.42 4.54
C LEU A 368 -24.89 4.35 5.28
N THR A 369 -24.81 5.64 4.97
CA THR A 369 -25.75 6.65 5.49
C THR A 369 -27.10 6.55 4.78
N ASP A 370 -27.09 6.25 3.49
CA ASP A 370 -28.28 6.06 2.66
C ASP A 370 -28.39 4.58 2.22
N PRO A 371 -29.29 3.80 2.85
CA PRO A 371 -29.57 2.40 2.48
C PRO A 371 -29.97 2.18 1.02
N SER A 372 -30.46 3.21 0.32
CA SER A 372 -30.85 3.11 -1.08
C SER A 372 -29.68 3.24 -2.06
N CYS A 373 -28.51 3.67 -1.57
CA CYS A 373 -27.29 3.86 -2.33
C CYS A 373 -26.29 2.74 -1.98
N SER A 374 -25.97 1.87 -2.93
CA SER A 374 -25.08 0.71 -2.71
C SER A 374 -23.83 0.69 -3.60
N ALA A 375 -23.64 1.71 -4.43
CA ALA A 375 -22.49 1.83 -5.34
C ALA A 375 -21.28 2.49 -4.67
N THR A 376 -20.10 2.35 -5.28
CA THR A 376 -18.95 3.21 -5.01
C THR A 376 -19.36 4.70 -5.11
N GLY A 377 -18.88 5.54 -4.19
CA GLY A 377 -19.25 6.95 -4.09
C GLY A 377 -20.45 7.24 -3.18
N CYS A 378 -21.16 6.22 -2.69
CA CYS A 378 -22.24 6.40 -1.72
C CYS A 378 -21.71 6.87 -0.35
N PRO A 379 -22.48 7.70 0.39
CA PRO A 379 -22.02 8.22 1.66
C PRO A 379 -22.01 7.15 2.77
N PHE A 380 -20.98 7.17 3.62
CA PHE A 380 -20.92 6.33 4.83
C PHE A 380 -20.95 7.17 6.12
N SER A 381 -21.36 6.53 7.21
CA SER A 381 -21.39 7.13 8.56
C SER A 381 -20.37 6.53 9.52
N ALA A 382 -19.91 5.30 9.26
CA ALA A 382 -18.94 4.58 10.07
C ALA A 382 -18.30 3.44 9.27
N GLY A 383 -17.33 2.76 9.87
CA GLY A 383 -16.93 1.42 9.41
C GLY A 383 -18.10 0.44 9.46
N GLY A 384 -18.02 -0.62 8.68
CA GLY A 384 -18.97 -1.74 8.76
C GLY A 384 -18.89 -2.40 10.13
N ASN A 385 -19.95 -3.09 10.51
CA ASN A 385 -20.01 -3.81 11.77
C ASN A 385 -18.86 -4.83 11.86
N ALA A 386 -18.29 -4.97 13.05
CA ALA A 386 -17.23 -5.93 13.31
C ALA A 386 -17.71 -7.36 13.00
N GLY A 387 -16.89 -8.13 12.29
CA GLY A 387 -17.12 -9.56 12.07
C GLY A 387 -16.97 -10.37 13.35
N PRO A 388 -17.55 -11.58 13.41
CA PRO A 388 -17.52 -12.43 14.61
C PRO A 388 -16.12 -12.92 15.00
N CYS A 389 -15.18 -13.02 14.04
CA CYS A 389 -13.84 -13.55 14.25
C CYS A 389 -12.76 -12.46 14.20
N THR A 390 -12.80 -11.58 13.18
CA THR A 390 -11.87 -10.44 13.08
C THR A 390 -12.14 -9.38 14.13
N ALA A 391 -13.36 -9.30 14.64
CA ALA A 391 -13.78 -8.45 15.76
C ALA A 391 -13.40 -6.96 15.61
N THR A 392 -13.20 -6.49 14.37
CA THR A 392 -12.72 -5.14 14.06
C THR A 392 -13.71 -4.45 13.14
N ALA A 393 -14.28 -3.32 13.58
CA ALA A 393 -15.18 -2.54 12.74
C ALA A 393 -14.43 -2.02 11.49
N GLY A 394 -15.10 -2.09 10.34
CA GLY A 394 -14.53 -1.67 9.06
C GLY A 394 -13.63 -2.69 8.35
N ILE A 395 -13.46 -3.89 8.89
CA ILE A 395 -12.67 -4.98 8.28
C ILE A 395 -13.46 -6.28 8.38
N LEU A 396 -13.44 -7.10 7.32
CA LEU A 396 -13.91 -8.48 7.34
C LEU A 396 -12.91 -9.37 6.62
N SER A 397 -12.60 -10.53 7.20
CA SER A 397 -11.79 -11.56 6.53
C SER A 397 -12.52 -12.13 5.30
N SER A 398 -11.79 -12.72 4.35
CA SER A 398 -12.42 -13.38 3.20
C SER A 398 -13.39 -14.50 3.61
N VAL A 399 -13.11 -15.18 4.73
CA VAL A 399 -14.00 -16.18 5.32
C VAL A 399 -15.31 -15.54 5.80
N GLU A 400 -15.26 -14.47 6.58
CA GLU A 400 -16.46 -13.78 7.08
C GLU A 400 -17.29 -13.18 5.93
N ILE A 401 -16.64 -12.68 4.89
CA ILE A 401 -17.35 -12.17 3.70
C ILE A 401 -18.04 -13.32 2.97
N GLY A 402 -17.40 -14.49 2.86
CA GLY A 402 -18.01 -15.72 2.35
C GLY A 402 -19.26 -16.14 3.14
N ASP A 403 -19.23 -16.00 4.47
CA ASP A 403 -20.39 -16.28 5.34
C ASP A 403 -21.54 -15.28 5.09
N VAL A 404 -21.22 -13.99 4.97
CA VAL A 404 -22.19 -12.93 4.64
C VAL A 404 -22.86 -13.19 3.29
N ILE A 405 -22.09 -13.61 2.28
CA ILE A 405 -22.62 -13.98 0.96
C ILE A 405 -23.52 -15.21 1.05
N SER A 406 -23.08 -16.24 1.78
CA SER A 406 -23.84 -17.47 1.99
C SER A 406 -25.17 -17.23 2.73
N ALA A 407 -25.23 -16.17 3.56
CA ALA A 407 -26.44 -15.71 4.24
C ALA A 407 -27.38 -14.86 3.37
N GLY A 408 -27.08 -14.68 2.08
CA GLY A 408 -27.96 -14.02 1.11
C GLY A 408 -27.63 -12.55 0.84
N ALA A 409 -26.38 -12.11 1.05
CA ALA A 409 -25.95 -10.78 0.65
C ALA A 409 -26.01 -10.57 -0.88
N THR A 410 -26.14 -9.32 -1.30
CA THR A 410 -26.08 -8.95 -2.72
C THR A 410 -24.63 -8.72 -3.13
N VAL A 411 -24.20 -9.32 -4.24
CA VAL A 411 -22.84 -9.19 -4.77
C VAL A 411 -22.87 -8.56 -6.15
N THR A 412 -22.09 -7.50 -6.35
CA THR A 412 -21.90 -6.86 -7.66
C THR A 412 -20.42 -6.78 -8.00
N LEU A 413 -20.09 -6.87 -9.29
CA LEU A 413 -18.73 -6.70 -9.80
C LEU A 413 -18.56 -5.27 -10.30
N ASP A 414 -17.60 -4.54 -9.75
CA ASP A 414 -17.02 -3.39 -10.42
C ASP A 414 -15.93 -3.90 -11.37
N LYS A 415 -16.18 -3.79 -12.68
CA LYS A 415 -15.34 -4.37 -13.73
C LYS A 415 -14.05 -3.59 -13.93
N ASP A 416 -14.09 -2.27 -13.77
CA ASP A 416 -12.94 -1.41 -14.01
C ASP A 416 -11.97 -1.50 -12.82
N ALA A 417 -12.50 -1.49 -11.60
CA ALA A 417 -11.71 -1.70 -10.40
C ALA A 417 -11.29 -3.18 -10.19
N ALA A 418 -11.92 -4.11 -10.90
CA ALA A 418 -11.78 -5.55 -10.73
C ALA A 418 -11.92 -5.96 -9.25
N VAL A 419 -13.08 -5.66 -8.65
CA VAL A 419 -13.37 -5.91 -7.23
C VAL A 419 -14.84 -6.26 -7.04
N LYS A 420 -15.15 -7.08 -6.03
CA LYS A 420 -16.53 -7.36 -5.63
C LYS A 420 -16.99 -6.36 -4.59
N ILE A 421 -18.21 -5.89 -4.76
CA ILE A 421 -18.94 -5.08 -3.78
C ILE A 421 -20.06 -5.95 -3.22
N VAL A 422 -20.11 -6.10 -1.90
CA VAL A 422 -21.10 -6.92 -1.20
C VAL A 422 -21.91 -6.02 -0.29
N THR A 423 -23.24 -6.12 -0.35
CA THR A 423 -24.15 -5.36 0.51
C THR A 423 -25.16 -6.26 1.20
N TRP A 424 -25.44 -5.97 2.47
CA TRP A 424 -26.37 -6.75 3.29
C TRP A 424 -26.95 -5.91 4.42
N GLY A 425 -27.93 -6.46 5.14
CA GLY A 425 -28.47 -5.86 6.36
C GLY A 425 -29.08 -4.46 6.19
N GLY A 426 -29.38 -4.05 4.95
CA GLY A 426 -29.93 -2.73 4.60
C GLY A 426 -28.88 -1.63 4.43
N ASN A 427 -27.79 -1.62 5.19
CA ASN A 427 -26.80 -0.53 5.13
C ASN A 427 -25.34 -0.97 5.29
N GLN A 428 -25.05 -2.26 5.25
CA GLN A 428 -23.68 -2.74 5.33
C GLN A 428 -23.11 -2.93 3.92
N TRP A 429 -21.86 -2.53 3.75
CA TRP A 429 -21.15 -2.55 2.48
C TRP A 429 -19.72 -3.03 2.70
N VAL A 430 -19.19 -3.89 1.84
CA VAL A 430 -17.77 -4.28 1.83
C VAL A 430 -17.27 -4.42 0.41
N SER A 431 -16.05 -3.94 0.16
CA SER A 431 -15.30 -4.27 -1.05
C SER A 431 -14.28 -5.34 -0.74
N TYR A 432 -14.18 -6.37 -1.60
CA TYR A 432 -13.21 -7.45 -1.43
C TYR A 432 -12.91 -8.15 -2.75
N ASP A 433 -11.90 -9.01 -2.74
CA ASP A 433 -11.55 -9.86 -3.88
C ASP A 433 -12.10 -11.28 -3.73
N ASP A 434 -12.60 -11.83 -4.83
CA ASP A 434 -12.95 -13.25 -4.98
C ASP A 434 -12.08 -13.94 -6.05
N GLY A 435 -12.38 -15.20 -6.36
CA GLY A 435 -11.63 -15.93 -7.39
C GLY A 435 -11.67 -15.30 -8.79
N GLU A 436 -12.74 -14.57 -9.15
CA GLU A 436 -12.86 -13.90 -10.45
C GLU A 436 -11.96 -12.66 -10.51
N THR A 437 -11.99 -11.83 -9.46
CA THR A 437 -11.19 -10.61 -9.41
C THR A 437 -9.71 -10.90 -9.20
N MET A 438 -9.37 -11.90 -8.38
CA MET A 438 -8.00 -12.40 -8.23
C MET A 438 -7.42 -12.88 -9.55
N LYS A 439 -8.20 -13.62 -10.36
CA LYS A 439 -7.75 -14.05 -11.70
C LYS A 439 -7.41 -12.84 -12.58
N THR A 440 -8.27 -11.82 -12.57
CA THR A 440 -8.07 -10.59 -13.36
C THR A 440 -6.80 -9.87 -12.92
N LYS A 441 -6.58 -9.74 -11.61
CA LYS A 441 -5.38 -9.13 -11.02
C LYS A 441 -4.11 -9.93 -11.33
N LEU A 442 -4.16 -11.26 -11.26
CA LEU A 442 -3.03 -12.12 -11.64
C LEU A 442 -2.67 -11.99 -13.13
N GLN A 443 -3.67 -11.90 -14.01
CA GLN A 443 -3.46 -11.64 -15.43
C GLN A 443 -2.84 -10.25 -15.66
N TYR A 444 -3.29 -9.24 -14.92
CA TYR A 444 -2.67 -7.92 -14.96
C TYR A 444 -1.21 -7.96 -14.48
N ALA A 445 -0.92 -8.59 -13.34
CA ALA A 445 0.45 -8.73 -12.82
C ALA A 445 1.38 -9.44 -13.82
N ASN A 446 0.90 -10.51 -14.45
CA ASN A 446 1.58 -11.15 -15.57
C ASN A 446 1.81 -10.15 -16.71
N SER A 447 0.79 -9.40 -17.13
CA SER A 447 0.94 -8.43 -18.22
C SER A 447 2.01 -7.36 -17.95
N LYS A 448 2.35 -7.08 -16.68
CA LYS A 448 3.36 -6.10 -16.27
C LYS A 448 4.73 -6.69 -15.95
N CYS A 449 4.99 -7.94 -16.35
CA CYS A 449 6.26 -8.62 -16.10
C CYS A 449 6.60 -8.77 -14.60
N LEU A 450 5.62 -8.66 -13.70
CA LEU A 450 5.92 -8.65 -12.27
C LEU A 450 6.56 -9.97 -11.86
N GLY A 451 7.48 -9.91 -10.90
CA GLY A 451 8.18 -11.08 -10.40
C GLY A 451 7.36 -11.92 -9.43
N GLY A 452 6.18 -11.45 -9.02
CA GLY A 452 5.27 -12.22 -8.18
C GLY A 452 4.09 -11.44 -7.64
N THR A 453 3.47 -12.05 -6.64
CA THR A 453 2.40 -11.48 -5.82
C THR A 453 2.64 -11.78 -4.35
N LEU A 454 2.07 -10.94 -3.49
CA LEU A 454 1.97 -11.20 -2.07
C LEU A 454 0.50 -11.14 -1.63
N VAL A 455 0.20 -11.78 -0.51
CA VAL A 455 -1.13 -11.79 0.09
C VAL A 455 -1.06 -11.31 1.53
N TRP A 456 -1.90 -10.32 1.86
CA TRP A 456 -2.20 -9.89 3.22
C TRP A 456 -3.64 -10.29 3.59
N ALA A 457 -3.89 -11.18 4.54
CA ALA A 457 -2.95 -12.14 5.13
C ALA A 457 -3.49 -13.56 4.95
N MET A 458 -2.60 -14.56 4.95
CA MET A 458 -2.97 -15.93 4.60
C MET A 458 -3.98 -16.55 5.57
N ASP A 459 -3.93 -16.14 6.84
CA ASP A 459 -4.81 -16.63 7.90
C ASP A 459 -6.22 -16.00 7.84
N LEU A 460 -6.45 -15.02 6.98
CA LEU A 460 -7.78 -14.46 6.68
C LEU A 460 -8.54 -15.24 5.60
N ASP A 461 -7.94 -16.35 5.13
CA ASP A 461 -8.51 -17.36 4.24
C ASP A 461 -8.54 -18.73 4.92
N ASN A 462 -9.36 -19.64 4.42
CA ASN A 462 -9.46 -21.03 4.87
C ASN A 462 -8.92 -22.03 3.83
N GLY A 463 -8.05 -21.58 2.92
CA GLY A 463 -7.50 -22.35 1.81
C GLY A 463 -8.28 -22.19 0.50
N THR A 464 -9.44 -21.55 0.53
CA THR A 464 -10.31 -21.36 -0.64
C THR A 464 -9.70 -20.36 -1.61
N MET A 465 -9.30 -19.18 -1.13
CA MET A 465 -8.75 -18.11 -1.97
C MET A 465 -7.41 -18.52 -2.59
N ILE A 466 -6.49 -19.07 -1.79
CA ILE A 466 -5.22 -19.58 -2.33
C ILE A 466 -5.43 -20.75 -3.30
N GLY A 467 -6.42 -21.61 -3.04
CA GLY A 467 -6.81 -22.68 -3.97
C GLY A 467 -7.33 -22.14 -5.31
N TYR A 468 -8.08 -21.04 -5.32
CA TYR A 468 -8.51 -20.36 -6.54
C TYR A 468 -7.33 -19.72 -7.28
N MET A 469 -6.43 -19.04 -6.57
CA MET A 469 -5.20 -18.50 -7.16
C MET A 469 -4.37 -19.61 -7.81
N GLY A 470 -4.22 -20.76 -7.14
CA GLY A 470 -3.53 -21.93 -7.68
C GLY A 470 -4.18 -22.52 -8.94
N LYS A 471 -5.52 -22.55 -9.03
CA LYS A 471 -6.23 -23.03 -10.24
C LYS A 471 -6.18 -22.07 -11.42
N THR A 472 -6.08 -20.76 -11.13
CA THR A 472 -6.10 -19.70 -12.14
C THR A 472 -4.72 -19.36 -12.67
N SER A 473 -3.68 -19.71 -11.92
CA SER A 473 -2.29 -19.71 -12.35
C SER A 473 -1.92 -21.06 -12.97
N ASN A 474 -0.86 -21.12 -13.78
CA ASN A 474 -0.23 -22.39 -14.18
C ASN A 474 0.56 -23.03 -13.02
N PHE A 475 0.27 -22.64 -11.78
CA PHE A 475 0.93 -23.10 -10.58
C PHE A 475 0.39 -24.48 -10.22
N SER A 476 1.13 -25.52 -10.60
CA SER A 476 0.81 -26.87 -10.11
C SER A 476 1.11 -26.91 -8.61
N LYS A 477 0.10 -27.25 -7.79
CA LYS A 477 0.27 -27.46 -6.34
C LYS A 477 1.47 -28.39 -6.14
N LYS A 478 2.53 -27.90 -5.48
CA LYS A 478 3.74 -28.68 -5.21
C LYS A 478 3.38 -29.85 -4.30
N VAL A 479 4.11 -30.96 -4.46
CA VAL A 479 3.98 -32.12 -3.57
C VAL A 479 4.40 -31.72 -2.16
N VAL A 480 3.55 -32.04 -1.19
CA VAL A 480 3.77 -31.79 0.24
C VAL A 480 3.97 -33.14 0.94
N THR A 481 5.05 -33.29 1.69
CA THR A 481 5.31 -34.54 2.41
C THR A 481 4.28 -34.74 3.53
N GLY A 482 3.71 -35.95 3.61
CA GLY A 482 2.63 -36.28 4.55
C GLY A 482 1.22 -35.94 4.08
N ASP A 483 1.06 -35.25 2.93
CA ASP A 483 -0.25 -35.04 2.30
C ASP A 483 -0.56 -36.21 1.33
N TYR A 484 -1.21 -37.26 1.86
CA TYR A 484 -1.64 -38.42 1.07
C TYR A 484 -3.00 -38.21 0.38
N SER A 485 -3.61 -37.02 0.49
CA SER A 485 -4.94 -36.75 -0.06
C SER A 485 -4.99 -36.79 -1.60
N GLY A 486 -3.84 -36.77 -2.27
CA GLY A 486 -3.69 -36.90 -3.72
C GLY A 486 -3.22 -38.26 -4.25
N LEU A 487 -3.01 -39.27 -3.39
CA LEU A 487 -2.47 -40.58 -3.80
C LEU A 487 -3.54 -41.66 -4.06
N TRP A 488 -4.82 -41.28 -4.15
CA TRP A 488 -5.92 -42.20 -4.42
C TRP A 488 -6.63 -41.91 -5.75
N PHE A 489 -5.91 -41.90 -6.86
CA PHE A 489 -6.51 -42.15 -8.17
C PHE A 489 -5.52 -42.97 -9.02
N TYR A 490 -5.87 -44.25 -9.22
CA TYR A 490 -5.29 -45.15 -10.21
C TYR A 490 -5.82 -44.84 -11.61
#